data_AF-A0AAX3TF20-F1
#
_entry.id   AF-A0AAX3TF20-F1
#
_cell.length_a   1.000
_cell.length_b   1.000
_cell.length_c   1.000
_cell.angle_alpha   90.00
_cell.angle_beta   90.00
_cell.angle_gamma   90.00
#
_symmetry.space_group_name_H-M   'P 1'
#
loop_
_entity.id
_entity.type
_entity.pdbx_description
1 polymer ?
#
loop_
_entity_poly.entity_id
_entity_poly.type
_entity_poly.pdbx_seq_one_letter_code
_entity_poly.pdbx_strand_id
1 'polypeptide(L)'
;MGDKIIPTVEHIMPQNLSKDWIEDLKNITNNQEDINEKHKEHLNQIGNLVYINFDSNSSLGNDSFQIKKSSYKDSKWRILNGSYLDKLEKKNVMSVSNYDNWDFEIIEKRTEVLSEYVYNIMEDLNFL
;
A
#
# COMPACT_ATOMS: atom_id res chain seq x y z
N MET A 1 12.34 -13.78 25.44
CA MET A 1 11.04 -13.10 25.27
C MET A 1 11.02 -12.61 23.84
N GLY A 2 10.12 -13.13 22.98
CA GLY A 2 10.05 -12.68 21.60
C GLY A 2 9.56 -11.23 21.55
N ASP A 3 10.14 -10.42 20.68
CA ASP A 3 9.75 -9.02 20.48
C ASP A 3 8.24 -8.94 20.25
N LYS A 4 7.56 -8.18 21.11
CA LYS A 4 6.12 -7.97 21.01
C LYS A 4 5.83 -7.19 19.73
N ILE A 5 5.19 -7.84 18.77
CA ILE A 5 4.72 -7.18 17.54
C ILE A 5 3.51 -6.31 17.91
N ILE A 6 3.66 -4.99 17.81
CA ILE A 6 2.55 -4.04 17.86
C ILE A 6 2.28 -3.61 16.42
N PRO A 7 1.27 -4.20 15.74
CA PRO A 7 0.94 -3.83 14.37
C PRO A 7 0.27 -2.45 14.35
N THR A 8 0.58 -1.68 13.32
CA THR A 8 -0.05 -0.38 13.03
C THR A 8 -0.37 -0.28 11.56
N VAL A 9 -1.36 0.56 11.21
CA VAL A 9 -1.70 0.87 9.82
C VAL A 9 -0.65 1.83 9.28
N GLU A 10 0.05 1.40 8.24
CA GLU A 10 0.95 2.20 7.43
C GLU A 10 0.21 2.68 6.18
N HIS A 11 0.43 3.94 5.82
CA HIS A 11 -0.01 4.50 4.55
C HIS A 11 1.19 4.47 3.60
N ILE A 12 1.12 3.66 2.55
CA ILE A 12 2.25 3.51 1.62
C ILE A 12 2.51 4.87 0.96
N MET A 13 1.49 5.44 0.30
CA MET A 13 1.42 6.87 0.01
C MET A 13 1.04 7.61 1.31
N PRO A 14 1.91 8.49 1.84
CA PRO A 14 1.76 9.04 3.18
C PRO A 14 0.63 10.06 3.31
N GLN A 15 0.18 10.29 4.54
CA GLN A 15 -0.80 11.33 4.86
C GLN A 15 -0.32 12.74 4.53
N ASN A 16 0.99 12.98 4.60
CA ASN A 16 1.61 14.22 4.13
C ASN A 16 2.61 13.87 3.03
N LEU A 17 2.33 14.30 1.80
CA LEU A 17 3.24 14.05 0.68
C LEU A 17 4.55 14.82 0.86
N SER A 18 5.66 14.11 0.76
CA SER A 18 6.99 14.73 0.67
C SER A 18 7.22 15.31 -0.73
N LYS A 19 8.31 16.05 -0.91
CA LYS A 19 8.70 16.58 -2.21
C LYS A 19 8.94 15.47 -3.24
N ASP A 20 9.54 14.36 -2.80
CA ASP A 20 9.83 13.21 -3.65
C ASP A 20 8.52 12.56 -4.15
N TRP A 21 7.54 12.39 -3.27
CA TRP A 21 6.21 11.90 -3.65
C TRP A 21 5.51 12.80 -4.66
N ILE A 22 5.54 14.12 -4.43
CA ILE A 22 4.96 15.09 -5.36
C ILE A 22 5.64 14.99 -6.74
N GLU A 23 6.96 14.85 -6.76
CA GLU A 23 7.71 14.73 -8.02
C GLU A 23 7.42 13.42 -8.75
N ASP A 24 7.35 12.30 -8.03
CA ASP A 24 7.00 11.00 -8.60
C ASP A 24 5.59 11.03 -9.22
N LEU A 25 4.62 11.68 -8.55
CA LEU A 25 3.23 11.78 -9.00
C LEU A 25 3.02 12.77 -10.16
N LYS A 26 3.87 13.79 -10.30
CA LYS A 26 3.80 14.73 -11.44
C LYS A 26 4.01 14.05 -12.79
N ASN A 27 4.76 12.95 -12.84
CA ASN A 27 4.96 12.18 -14.06
C ASN A 27 3.65 11.54 -14.57
N ILE A 28 2.61 11.50 -13.74
CA ILE A 28 1.31 10.89 -14.01
C ILE A 28 0.26 11.97 -14.26
N THR A 29 0.37 13.13 -13.59
CA THR A 29 -0.49 14.29 -13.82
C THR A 29 0.29 15.60 -13.74
N ASN A 30 0.13 16.44 -14.76
CA ASN A 30 0.87 17.71 -14.87
C ASN A 30 0.28 18.86 -14.03
N ASN A 31 -0.73 18.59 -13.19
CA ASN A 31 -1.40 19.62 -12.37
C ASN A 31 -1.29 19.32 -10.87
N GLN A 32 -0.73 20.24 -10.10
CA GLN A 32 -0.61 20.14 -8.64
C GLN A 32 -1.97 20.08 -7.92
N GLU A 33 -2.99 20.75 -8.44
CA GLU A 33 -4.35 20.72 -7.89
C GLU A 33 -4.96 19.32 -8.01
N ASP A 34 -4.75 18.67 -9.16
CA ASP A 34 -5.17 17.28 -9.42
C ASP A 34 -4.43 16.29 -8.51
N ILE A 35 -3.15 16.51 -8.20
CA ILE A 35 -2.41 15.69 -7.23
C ILE A 35 -3.06 15.76 -5.84
N ASN A 36 -3.46 16.96 -5.38
CA ASN A 36 -4.05 17.12 -4.06
C ASN A 36 -5.45 16.47 -3.97
N GLU A 37 -6.27 16.61 -5.01
CA GLU A 37 -7.59 15.98 -5.08
C GLU A 37 -7.46 14.45 -5.07
N LYS A 38 -6.64 13.90 -5.97
CA LYS A 38 -6.40 12.45 -6.04
C LYS A 38 -5.76 11.92 -4.78
N HIS A 39 -4.83 12.65 -4.16
CA HIS A 39 -4.24 12.27 -2.87
C HIS A 39 -5.34 12.07 -1.83
N LYS A 40 -6.25 13.03 -1.69
CA LYS A 40 -7.37 12.96 -0.73
C LYS A 40 -8.30 11.78 -1.02
N GLU A 41 -8.59 11.51 -2.29
CA GLU A 41 -9.46 10.40 -2.72
C GLU A 41 -8.85 9.01 -2.44
N HIS A 42 -7.53 8.89 -2.62
CA HIS A 42 -6.83 7.60 -2.56
C HIS A 42 -6.21 7.31 -1.19
N LEU A 43 -6.00 8.32 -0.35
CA LEU A 43 -5.25 8.22 0.91
C LEU A 43 -5.74 7.07 1.81
N ASN A 44 -7.05 6.99 2.03
CA ASN A 44 -7.65 6.05 2.98
C ASN A 44 -8.20 4.78 2.31
N GLN A 45 -7.90 4.55 1.04
CA GLN A 45 -8.37 3.35 0.35
C GLN A 45 -7.56 2.13 0.78
N ILE A 46 -8.21 0.96 0.91
CA ILE A 46 -7.56 -0.27 1.39
C ILE A 46 -6.37 -0.70 0.52
N GLY A 47 -6.35 -0.32 -0.77
CA GLY A 47 -5.22 -0.54 -1.66
C GLY A 47 -3.93 0.16 -1.23
N ASN A 48 -4.04 1.28 -0.50
CA ASN A 48 -2.93 2.10 0.02
C ASN A 48 -2.49 1.71 1.45
N LEU A 49 -3.24 0.85 2.12
CA LEU A 49 -3.05 0.55 3.54
C LEU A 49 -2.47 -0.84 3.76
N VAL A 50 -1.53 -0.94 4.69
CA VAL A 50 -0.91 -2.21 5.11
C VAL A 50 -0.65 -2.20 6.61
N TYR A 51 -0.50 -3.39 7.21
CA TYR A 51 0.01 -3.49 8.56
C TYR A 51 1.53 -3.62 8.57
N ILE A 52 2.18 -2.87 9.45
CA ILE A 52 3.61 -3.00 9.74
C ILE A 52 3.86 -2.80 11.24
N ASN A 53 5.05 -3.17 11.73
CA ASN A 53 5.45 -2.93 13.11
C ASN A 53 5.52 -1.42 13.40
N PHE A 54 5.09 -1.02 14.60
CA PHE A 54 5.10 0.37 15.05
C PHE A 54 6.44 1.09 14.78
N ASP A 55 7.56 0.50 15.17
CA ASP A 55 8.89 1.12 15.01
C ASP A 55 9.24 1.34 13.53
N SER A 56 8.89 0.38 12.65
CA SER A 56 9.09 0.52 11.21
C SER A 56 8.18 1.59 10.62
N ASN A 57 6.91 1.65 11.03
CA ASN A 57 5.96 2.68 10.60
C ASN A 57 6.48 4.07 10.98
N SER A 58 6.85 4.25 12.25
CA SER A 58 7.38 5.51 12.78
C SER A 58 8.68 5.93 12.09
N SER A 59 9.53 4.96 11.71
CA SER A 59 10.78 5.25 11.01
C SER A 59 10.57 5.64 9.55
N LEU A 60 9.57 5.07 8.87
CA LEU A 60 9.33 5.31 7.45
C LEU A 60 8.56 6.63 7.20
N GLY A 61 7.59 6.97 8.05
CA GLY A 61 6.86 8.24 7.98
C GLY A 61 6.43 8.64 6.56
N ASN A 62 6.96 9.78 6.07
CA ASN A 62 6.65 10.34 4.76
C ASN A 62 7.76 10.08 3.71
N ASP A 63 8.63 9.11 3.96
CA ASP A 63 9.71 8.75 3.03
C ASP A 63 9.17 8.37 1.65
N SER A 64 10.01 8.55 0.63
CA SER A 64 9.68 8.18 -0.74
C SER A 64 9.34 6.70 -0.86
N PHE A 65 8.58 6.35 -1.90
CA PHE A 65 8.20 4.95 -2.11
C PHE A 65 9.43 4.03 -2.23
N GLN A 66 10.53 4.47 -2.85
CA GLN A 66 11.72 3.62 -3.00
C GLN A 66 12.38 3.26 -1.66
N ILE A 67 12.40 4.19 -0.70
CA ILE A 67 12.91 3.95 0.66
C ILE A 67 11.98 2.96 1.37
N LYS A 68 10.67 3.23 1.34
CA LYS A 68 9.64 2.35 1.92
C LYS A 68 9.71 0.94 1.34
N LYS A 69 9.72 0.81 0.00
CA LYS A 69 9.87 -0.45 -0.76
C LYS A 69 11.08 -1.25 -0.29
N SER A 70 12.21 -0.60 -0.05
CA SER A 70 13.43 -1.26 0.41
C SER A 70 13.27 -1.83 1.82
N SER A 71 12.69 -1.06 2.74
CA SER A 71 12.37 -1.53 4.10
C SER A 71 11.34 -2.67 4.09
N TYR A 72 10.37 -2.61 3.19
CA TYR A 72 9.32 -3.63 3.10
C TYR A 72 9.86 -5.02 2.74
N LYS A 73 10.99 -5.15 2.03
CA LYS A 73 11.58 -6.46 1.67
C LYS A 73 11.88 -7.34 2.89
N ASP A 74 12.21 -6.72 4.02
CA ASP A 74 12.55 -7.42 5.27
C ASP A 74 11.33 -7.58 6.20
N SER A 75 10.15 -7.17 5.75
CA SER A 75 8.92 -7.25 6.53
C SER A 75 8.51 -8.70 6.83
N LYS A 76 7.87 -8.95 7.97
CA LYS A 76 7.27 -10.27 8.25
C LYS A 76 5.91 -10.45 7.57
N TRP A 77 5.33 -9.39 7.04
CA TRP A 77 3.99 -9.38 6.45
C TRP A 77 4.05 -9.75 4.97
N ARG A 78 3.42 -10.86 4.57
CA ARG A 78 3.49 -11.37 3.20
C ARG A 78 3.02 -10.37 2.14
N ILE A 79 2.03 -9.52 2.43
CA ILE A 79 1.56 -8.48 1.50
C ILE A 79 2.64 -7.42 1.18
N LEU A 80 3.65 -7.29 2.06
CA LEU A 80 4.75 -6.35 1.89
C LEU A 80 5.93 -6.97 1.15
N ASN A 81 6.34 -8.21 1.48
CA ASN A 81 7.58 -8.80 0.96
C ASN A 81 7.46 -10.17 0.28
N GLY A 82 6.29 -10.78 0.35
CA GLY A 82 6.13 -12.17 0.00
C GLY A 82 6.21 -12.38 -1.51
N SER A 83 6.66 -13.56 -1.92
CA SER A 83 6.19 -14.15 -3.17
C SER A 83 4.94 -15.00 -2.87
N TYR A 84 4.10 -15.20 -3.89
CA TYR A 84 2.98 -16.13 -3.88
C TYR A 84 1.80 -15.69 -3.02
N LEU A 85 1.22 -14.51 -3.28
CA LEU A 85 -0.10 -14.14 -2.73
C LEU A 85 -1.28 -14.91 -3.37
N ASP A 86 -0.99 -15.99 -4.11
CA ASP A 86 -1.93 -16.92 -4.74
C ASP A 86 -3.03 -16.22 -5.54
N LYS A 87 -4.24 -16.14 -4.98
CA LYS A 87 -5.43 -15.56 -5.62
C LYS A 87 -5.25 -14.08 -5.95
N LEU A 88 -4.49 -13.34 -5.12
CA LEU A 88 -4.26 -11.90 -5.32
C LEU A 88 -3.31 -11.64 -6.49
N GLU A 89 -2.23 -12.40 -6.62
CA GLU A 89 -1.30 -12.27 -7.75
C GLU A 89 -1.98 -12.58 -9.09
N LYS A 90 -2.88 -13.59 -9.11
CA LYS A 90 -3.71 -13.89 -10.29
C LYS A 90 -4.66 -12.74 -10.68
N LYS A 91 -4.97 -11.86 -9.74
CA LYS A 91 -5.75 -10.62 -9.92
C LYS A 91 -4.85 -9.38 -10.00
N ASN A 92 -3.56 -9.53 -10.31
CA ASN A 92 -2.57 -8.45 -10.45
C ASN A 92 -2.29 -7.64 -9.17
N VAL A 93 -2.59 -8.19 -8.00
CA VAL A 93 -2.14 -7.64 -6.71
C VAL A 93 -0.90 -8.39 -6.26
N MET A 94 0.26 -7.74 -6.41
CA MET A 94 1.55 -8.26 -5.98
C MET A 94 1.87 -7.78 -4.56
N SER A 95 2.97 -8.30 -4.00
CA SER A 95 3.55 -7.72 -2.79
C SER A 95 4.07 -6.32 -3.06
N VAL A 96 3.92 -5.43 -2.07
CA VAL A 96 4.26 -4.01 -2.21
C VAL A 96 5.72 -3.80 -2.62
N SER A 97 6.64 -4.62 -2.10
CA SER A 97 8.07 -4.55 -2.46
C SER A 97 8.39 -4.83 -3.93
N ASN A 98 7.43 -5.35 -4.70
CA ASN A 98 7.61 -5.74 -6.11
C ASN A 98 7.07 -4.70 -7.10
N TYR A 99 6.39 -3.65 -6.64
CA TYR A 99 6.00 -2.54 -7.51
C TYR A 99 7.20 -1.62 -7.76
N ASP A 100 7.35 -1.11 -8.97
CA ASP A 100 8.43 -0.20 -9.32
C ASP A 100 8.16 1.23 -8.86
N ASN A 101 6.91 1.66 -8.91
CA ASN A 101 6.41 2.92 -8.41
C ASN A 101 5.13 2.70 -7.58
N TRP A 102 4.61 3.77 -7.01
CA TRP A 102 3.34 3.73 -6.30
C TRP A 102 2.54 4.98 -6.63
N ASP A 103 1.35 4.80 -7.18
CA ASP A 103 0.53 5.88 -7.70
C ASP A 103 -0.97 5.60 -7.50
N PHE A 104 -1.79 6.54 -7.97
CA PHE A 104 -3.24 6.47 -7.84
C PHE A 104 -3.85 5.26 -8.56
N GLU A 105 -3.36 4.90 -9.75
CA GLU A 105 -3.87 3.76 -10.51
C GLU A 105 -3.57 2.43 -9.81
N ILE A 106 -2.37 2.31 -9.22
CA ILE A 106 -1.99 1.16 -8.41
C ILE A 106 -2.89 1.07 -7.16
N ILE A 107 -3.12 2.18 -6.48
CA ILE A 107 -3.99 2.21 -5.29
C ILE A 107 -5.42 1.81 -5.65
N GLU A 108 -5.97 2.33 -6.74
CA GLU A 108 -7.34 2.05 -7.20
C GLU A 108 -7.51 0.56 -7.55
N LYS A 109 -6.63 0.02 -8.40
CA LYS A 109 -6.65 -1.41 -8.80
C LYS A 109 -6.53 -2.34 -7.61
N ARG A 110 -5.63 -2.02 -6.67
CA ARG A 110 -5.49 -2.80 -5.43
C ARG A 110 -6.73 -2.71 -4.57
N THR A 111 -7.35 -1.53 -4.48
CA THR A 111 -8.58 -1.30 -3.72
C THR A 111 -9.73 -2.15 -4.26
N GLU A 112 -9.92 -2.20 -5.58
CA GLU A 112 -10.94 -3.02 -6.22
C GLU A 112 -10.81 -4.50 -5.81
N VAL A 113 -9.64 -5.08 -6.02
CA VAL A 113 -9.38 -6.51 -5.77
C VAL A 113 -9.46 -6.86 -4.27
N LEU A 114 -8.88 -6.02 -3.41
CA LEU A 114 -8.90 -6.27 -1.96
C LEU A 114 -10.30 -6.08 -1.38
N SER A 115 -11.07 -5.11 -1.87
CA SER A 115 -12.45 -4.90 -1.43
C SER A 115 -13.34 -6.07 -1.83
N GLU A 116 -13.18 -6.60 -3.05
CA GLU A 116 -13.88 -7.81 -3.49
C GLU A 116 -13.52 -9.02 -2.61
N TYR A 117 -12.23 -9.17 -2.25
CA TYR A 117 -11.79 -10.25 -1.38
C TYR A 117 -12.42 -10.16 0.02
N VAL A 118 -12.46 -8.95 0.61
CA VAL A 118 -13.11 -8.70 1.89
C VAL A 118 -14.61 -8.93 1.80
N TYR A 119 -15.27 -8.43 0.75
CA TYR A 119 -16.69 -8.64 0.49
C TYR A 119 -17.05 -10.13 0.43
N ASN A 120 -16.28 -10.93 -0.33
CA ASN A 120 -16.52 -12.37 -0.45
C ASN A 120 -16.35 -13.13 0.89
N ILE A 121 -15.52 -12.62 1.80
CA ILE A 121 -15.41 -13.14 3.17
C ILE A 121 -16.63 -12.74 4.00
N MET A 122 -17.09 -11.49 3.89
CA MET A 122 -18.24 -10.98 4.63
C MET A 122 -19.55 -11.65 4.23
N GLU A 123 -19.74 -11.91 2.93
CA GLU A 123 -20.91 -12.59 2.38
C GLU A 123 -20.80 -14.13 2.45
N ASP A 124 -19.72 -14.66 3.04
CA ASP A 124 -19.47 -16.10 3.16
C ASP A 124 -19.48 -16.88 1.83
N LEU A 125 -19.26 -16.17 0.71
CA LEU A 125 -19.34 -16.71 -0.65
C LEU A 125 -18.24 -17.74 -0.98
N ASN A 126 -17.30 -17.96 -0.07
CA ASN A 126 -16.23 -18.96 -0.20
C ASN A 126 -16.60 -20.34 0.41
N PHE A 127 -17.84 -20.54 0.89
CA PHE A 127 -18.27 -21.80 1.54
C PHE A 127 -19.46 -22.53 0.88
N LEU A 128 -19.87 -22.14 -0.34
CA LEU A 128 -20.88 -22.86 -1.15
C LEU A 128 -20.28 -23.44 -2.44
#